data_AF-A0A1X2ISC7-F1
#
_entry.id   AF-A0A1X2ISC7-F1
#
_cell.length_a   1.000
_cell.length_b   1.000
_cell.length_c   1.000
_cell.angle_alpha   90.00
_cell.angle_beta   90.00
_cell.angle_gamma   90.00
#
_symmetry.space_group_name_H-M   'P 1'
#
loop_
_entity.id
_entity.type
_entity.pdbx_description
1 polymer ?
#
loop_
_entity_poly.entity_id
_entity_poly.type
_entity_poly.pdbx_seq_one_letter_code
_entity_poly.pdbx_strand_id
1 'polypeptide(L)'
;MGLSEFISNFIPTVYAEEAETVVAVEEEAASVEAQAEELEAEAVAEAEEAEEEEEEEEEPEDPKEAIMEECAKQCPSLKHHLDECNERVENGSSENCIEEFFHFMHCADECAAPKIFATTK
;
A
#
# COMPACT_ATOMS: atom_id res chain seq x y z
N MET A 1 26.35 -2.92 36.48
CA MET A 1 25.25 -2.94 35.49
C MET A 1 25.42 -1.69 34.67
N GLY A 2 26.28 -1.81 33.66
CA GLY A 2 26.92 -0.67 33.00
C GLY A 2 26.18 -0.27 31.74
N LEU A 3 26.24 1.01 31.40
CA LEU A 3 25.66 1.59 30.18
C LEU A 3 26.24 0.98 28.88
N SER A 4 27.22 0.08 28.98
CA SER A 4 27.81 -0.69 27.87
C SER A 4 26.89 -1.78 27.30
N GLU A 5 25.96 -2.33 28.09
CA GLU A 5 25.06 -3.39 27.61
C GLU A 5 23.89 -2.85 26.78
N PHE A 6 23.51 -1.59 27.01
CA PHE A 6 22.40 -0.95 26.27
C PHE A 6 22.77 -0.52 24.86
N ILE A 7 24.05 -0.19 24.62
CA ILE A 7 24.51 0.25 23.29
C ILE A 7 24.76 -0.97 22.38
N SER A 8 24.98 -2.16 22.95
CA SER A 8 25.26 -3.39 22.20
C SER A 8 24.01 -4.07 21.62
N ASN A 9 22.80 -3.68 22.05
CA ASN A 9 21.55 -4.28 21.58
C ASN A 9 20.79 -3.38 20.59
N PHE A 10 21.33 -2.21 20.26
CA PHE A 10 20.67 -1.23 19.37
C PHE A 10 21.39 -1.02 18.03
N ILE A 11 22.45 -1.80 17.76
CA ILE A 11 23.11 -1.81 16.45
C ILE A 11 23.21 -3.27 16.02
N PRO A 12 22.40 -3.75 15.06
CA PRO A 12 22.65 -5.04 14.45
C PRO A 12 23.98 -4.95 13.69
N THR A 13 25.00 -5.64 14.21
CA THR A 13 26.26 -5.92 13.54
C THR A 13 26.02 -6.92 12.41
N VAL A 14 25.52 -6.43 11.28
CA VAL A 14 25.61 -7.11 9.97
C VAL A 14 26.60 -6.33 9.12
N TYR A 15 27.84 -6.30 9.59
CA TYR A 15 29.01 -6.21 8.73
C TYR A 15 30.20 -6.75 9.52
N ALA A 16 30.88 -7.74 8.93
CA ALA A 16 32.13 -8.38 9.37
C ALA A 16 31.98 -9.76 10.07
N GLU A 17 31.86 -10.81 9.27
CA GLU A 17 32.83 -11.93 9.27
C GLU A 17 32.67 -12.80 8.01
N GLU A 18 33.49 -12.51 6.99
CA GLU A 18 33.83 -13.43 5.92
C GLU A 18 34.84 -14.45 6.49
N ALA A 19 34.59 -15.76 6.41
CA ALA A 19 35.58 -16.77 5.96
C ALA A 19 35.28 -18.26 6.26
N GLU A 20 34.41 -18.66 7.21
CA GLU A 20 34.38 -20.09 7.63
C GLU A 20 33.10 -20.89 7.33
N THR A 21 32.02 -20.29 6.83
CA THR A 21 30.71 -20.97 6.76
C THR A 21 30.35 -21.63 5.42
N VAL A 22 31.20 -21.53 4.40
CA VAL A 22 30.80 -21.85 3.00
C VAL A 22 30.57 -23.35 2.74
N VAL A 23 31.16 -24.25 3.53
CA VAL A 23 31.14 -25.70 3.24
C VAL A 23 29.91 -26.42 3.82
N ALA A 24 29.27 -25.86 4.85
CA ALA A 24 28.09 -26.48 5.47
C ALA A 24 26.77 -26.08 4.77
N VAL A 25 26.78 -25.00 3.99
CA VAL A 25 25.57 -24.38 3.41
C VAL A 25 25.09 -25.10 2.14
N GLU A 26 26.00 -25.74 1.39
CA GLU A 26 25.64 -26.38 0.11
C GLU A 26 24.80 -27.66 0.29
N GLU A 27 25.01 -28.42 1.37
CA GLU A 27 24.26 -29.67 1.61
C GLU A 27 22.85 -29.41 2.14
N GLU A 28 22.65 -28.39 2.98
CA GLU A 28 21.30 -28.01 3.44
C GLU A 28 20.48 -27.35 2.33
N ALA A 29 21.09 -26.55 1.46
CA ALA A 29 20.39 -25.88 0.36
C ALA A 29 19.68 -26.87 -0.58
N ALA A 30 20.32 -27.99 -0.91
CA ALA A 30 19.72 -29.01 -1.77
C ALA A 30 18.52 -29.74 -1.12
N SER A 31 18.50 -29.85 0.20
CA SER A 31 17.39 -30.49 0.93
C SER A 31 16.16 -29.59 1.08
N VAL A 32 16.38 -28.26 1.09
CA VAL A 32 15.34 -27.25 1.22
C VAL A 32 14.62 -27.02 -0.11
N GLU A 33 15.36 -27.03 -1.23
CA GLU A 33 14.76 -26.91 -2.57
C GLU A 33 13.80 -28.08 -2.87
N ALA A 34 14.15 -29.30 -2.48
CA ALA A 34 13.29 -30.47 -2.70
C ALA A 34 11.99 -30.44 -1.86
N GLN A 35 12.02 -29.84 -0.66
CA GLN A 35 10.83 -29.69 0.18
C GLN A 35 9.93 -28.54 -0.28
N ALA A 36 10.51 -27.49 -0.85
CA ALA A 36 9.77 -26.36 -1.40
C ALA A 36 8.90 -26.76 -2.61
N GLU A 37 9.43 -27.61 -3.51
CA GLU A 37 8.68 -28.09 -4.68
C GLU A 37 7.48 -28.97 -4.30
N GLU A 38 7.57 -29.78 -3.25
CA GLU A 38 6.46 -30.63 -2.80
C GLU A 38 5.32 -29.81 -2.15
N LEU A 39 5.67 -28.77 -1.39
CA LEU A 39 4.73 -27.83 -0.78
C LEU A 39 4.01 -26.94 -1.82
N GLU A 40 4.72 -26.51 -2.87
CA GLU A 40 4.10 -25.75 -3.96
C GLU A 40 3.09 -26.60 -4.74
N ALA A 41 3.37 -27.88 -4.96
CA ALA A 41 2.45 -28.78 -5.66
C ALA A 41 1.14 -29.02 -4.89
N GLU A 42 1.21 -29.13 -3.57
CA GLU A 42 0.02 -29.33 -2.72
C GLU A 42 -0.82 -28.04 -2.62
N ALA A 43 -0.18 -26.87 -2.54
CA ALA A 43 -0.86 -25.57 -2.52
C ALA A 43 -1.60 -25.24 -3.83
N VAL A 44 -1.07 -25.67 -4.97
CA VAL A 44 -1.71 -25.47 -6.28
C VAL A 44 -2.97 -26.34 -6.42
N ALA A 45 -2.96 -27.56 -5.86
CA ALA A 45 -4.12 -28.45 -5.90
C ALA A 45 -5.28 -27.95 -5.02
N GLU A 46 -4.97 -27.34 -3.87
CA GLU A 46 -6.00 -26.75 -2.99
C GLU A 46 -6.59 -25.45 -3.58
N ALA A 47 -5.81 -24.71 -4.37
CA ALA A 47 -6.27 -23.50 -5.04
C ALA A 47 -7.25 -23.76 -6.19
N GLU A 48 -7.09 -24.86 -6.94
CA GLU A 48 -8.02 -25.22 -8.04
C GLU A 48 -9.43 -25.64 -7.53
N GLU A 49 -9.55 -26.23 -6.33
CA GLU A 49 -10.88 -26.58 -5.79
C GLU A 49 -11.64 -25.38 -5.20
N ALA A 50 -10.97 -24.27 -4.89
CA ALA A 50 -11.60 -23.07 -4.32
C ALA A 50 -12.24 -22.15 -5.40
N GLU A 51 -11.87 -22.30 -6.68
CA GLU A 51 -12.29 -21.39 -7.75
C GLU A 51 -13.72 -21.67 -8.29
N GLU A 52 -14.35 -22.80 -7.95
CA GLU A 52 -15.68 -23.19 -8.47
C GLU A 52 -16.90 -22.66 -7.67
N GLU A 53 -16.72 -21.98 -6.52
CA GLU A 53 -17.85 -21.56 -5.64
C GLU A 53 -18.16 -20.04 -5.56
N GLU A 54 -17.52 -19.16 -6.33
CA GLU A 54 -17.87 -17.73 -6.33
C GLU A 54 -18.96 -17.38 -7.36
N GLU A 55 -20.24 -17.68 -7.05
CA GLU A 55 -21.36 -16.95 -7.64
C GLU A 55 -21.33 -15.50 -7.12
N GLU A 56 -20.99 -14.56 -8.01
CA GLU A 56 -20.90 -13.10 -7.77
C GLU A 56 -22.17 -12.52 -7.10
N GLU A 57 -22.13 -12.31 -5.78
CA GLU A 57 -23.02 -11.35 -5.11
C GLU A 57 -22.51 -9.93 -5.46
N GLU A 58 -23.29 -9.13 -6.20
CA GLU A 58 -22.97 -7.71 -6.42
C GLU A 58 -22.84 -6.98 -5.06
N GLU A 59 -21.60 -6.62 -4.70
CA GLU A 59 -21.30 -5.86 -3.50
C GLU A 59 -21.99 -4.48 -3.57
N PRO A 60 -22.68 -4.02 -2.52
CA PRO A 60 -23.31 -2.72 -2.53
C PRO A 60 -22.27 -1.59 -2.64
N GLU A 61 -22.40 -0.73 -3.66
CA GLU A 61 -21.51 0.43 -3.88
C GLU A 61 -21.48 1.41 -2.68
N ASP A 62 -20.31 1.96 -2.35
CA ASP A 62 -20.16 2.98 -1.29
C ASP A 62 -20.76 4.32 -1.74
N PRO A 63 -21.82 4.83 -1.07
CA PRO A 63 -22.43 6.12 -1.41
C PRO A 63 -21.45 7.30 -1.35
N LYS A 64 -20.35 7.19 -0.59
CA LYS A 64 -19.33 8.22 -0.47
C LYS A 64 -18.74 8.59 -1.83
N GLU A 65 -18.45 7.62 -2.70
CA GLU A 65 -17.76 7.90 -3.96
C GLU A 65 -18.59 8.81 -4.87
N ALA A 66 -19.87 8.45 -5.06
CA ALA A 66 -20.81 9.25 -5.84
C ALA A 66 -21.01 10.66 -5.25
N ILE A 67 -21.09 10.77 -3.91
CA ILE A 67 -21.23 12.06 -3.22
C ILE A 67 -19.97 12.93 -3.41
N MET A 68 -18.79 12.34 -3.25
CA MET A 68 -17.51 13.04 -3.42
C MET A 68 -17.34 13.54 -4.86
N GLU A 69 -17.72 12.74 -5.87
CA GLU A 69 -17.66 13.15 -7.28
C GLU A 69 -18.62 14.31 -7.59
N GLU A 70 -19.83 14.30 -7.02
CA GLU A 70 -20.78 15.39 -7.17
C GLU A 70 -20.27 16.68 -6.50
N CYS A 71 -19.72 16.57 -5.28
CA CYS A 71 -19.22 17.72 -4.53
C CYS A 71 -17.93 18.30 -5.14
N ALA A 72 -17.05 17.48 -5.69
CA ALA A 72 -15.85 17.91 -6.41
C ALA A 72 -16.16 18.86 -7.58
N LYS A 73 -17.28 18.65 -8.28
CA LYS A 73 -17.73 19.50 -9.40
C LYS A 73 -18.05 20.94 -8.99
N GLN A 74 -18.25 21.20 -7.69
CA GLN A 74 -18.54 22.53 -7.15
C GLN A 74 -17.28 23.39 -6.95
N CYS A 75 -16.09 22.79 -7.07
CA CYS A 75 -14.81 23.42 -6.78
C CYS A 75 -13.92 23.60 -8.05
N PRO A 76 -14.44 24.13 -9.18
CA PRO A 76 -13.73 24.09 -10.47
C PRO A 76 -12.45 24.93 -10.49
N SER A 77 -12.41 26.06 -9.79
CA SER A 77 -11.21 26.91 -9.71
C SER A 77 -10.08 26.21 -8.97
N LEU A 78 -10.40 25.53 -7.86
CA LEU A 78 -9.40 24.82 -7.05
C LEU A 78 -8.91 23.57 -7.76
N LYS A 79 -9.81 22.88 -8.47
CA LYS A 79 -9.44 21.78 -9.36
C LYS A 79 -8.49 22.24 -10.48
N HIS A 80 -8.77 23.39 -11.10
CA HIS A 80 -7.88 23.97 -12.10
C HIS A 80 -6.47 24.26 -11.54
N HIS A 81 -6.35 24.83 -10.34
CA HIS A 81 -5.05 25.08 -9.73
C HIS A 81 -4.29 23.78 -9.42
N LEU A 82 -4.99 22.75 -8.93
CA LEU A 82 -4.42 21.43 -8.72
C LEU A 82 -3.91 20.83 -10.04
N ASP A 83 -4.70 20.91 -11.11
CA ASP A 83 -4.33 20.39 -12.43
C ASP A 83 -3.14 21.14 -13.01
N GLU A 84 -3.12 22.47 -12.90
CA GLU A 84 -1.98 23.28 -13.31
C GLU A 84 -0.70 22.92 -12.53
N CYS A 85 -0.80 22.64 -11.22
CA CYS A 85 0.35 22.16 -10.45
C CYS A 85 0.82 20.80 -10.93
N ASN A 86 -0.10 19.85 -11.16
CA ASN A 86 0.25 18.52 -11.65
C ASN A 86 0.94 18.60 -13.01
N GLU A 87 0.47 19.45 -13.92
CA GLU A 87 1.13 19.68 -15.21
C GLU A 87 2.57 20.20 -15.03
N ARG A 88 2.85 21.09 -14.07
CA ARG A 88 4.22 21.54 -13.80
C ARG A 88 5.11 20.41 -13.29
N VAL A 89 4.58 19.56 -12.39
CA VAL A 89 5.29 18.38 -11.87
C VAL A 89 5.60 17.38 -12.98
N GLU A 90 4.63 17.09 -13.85
CA GLU A 90 4.81 16.23 -15.03
C GLU A 90 5.85 16.79 -16.01
N ASN A 91 5.94 18.12 -16.11
CA ASN A 91 6.94 18.82 -16.91
C ASN A 91 8.33 18.93 -16.23
N GLY A 92 8.54 18.27 -15.09
CA GLY A 92 9.84 18.16 -14.42
C GLY A 92 10.08 19.16 -13.29
N SER A 93 9.04 19.84 -12.81
CA SER A 93 9.13 20.63 -11.57
C SER A 93 9.39 19.72 -10.38
N SER A 94 10.23 20.17 -9.43
CA SER A 94 10.51 19.44 -8.19
C SER A 94 9.55 19.78 -7.04
N GLU A 95 8.49 20.54 -7.33
CA GLU A 95 7.48 20.92 -6.35
C GLU A 95 6.53 19.75 -6.02
N ASN A 96 5.68 19.93 -5.01
CA ASN A 96 4.57 19.03 -4.71
C ASN A 96 3.27 19.82 -4.68
N CYS A 97 2.17 19.18 -5.05
CA CYS A 97 0.85 19.82 -5.18
C CYS A 97 -0.05 19.61 -3.96
N ILE A 98 0.55 19.43 -2.78
CA ILE A 98 -0.18 19.08 -1.55
C ILE A 98 -1.04 20.26 -1.08
N GLU A 99 -0.57 21.49 -1.26
CA GLU A 99 -1.32 22.70 -0.90
C GLU A 99 -2.59 22.83 -1.76
N GLU A 100 -2.46 22.74 -3.09
CA GLU A 100 -3.58 22.80 -4.03
C GLU A 100 -4.54 21.62 -3.82
N PHE A 101 -4.01 20.44 -3.50
CA PHE A 101 -4.82 19.27 -3.15
C PHE A 101 -5.65 19.53 -1.89
N PHE A 102 -5.05 20.08 -0.83
CA PHE A 102 -5.80 20.38 0.39
C PHE A 102 -6.82 21.48 0.19
N HIS A 103 -6.54 22.49 -0.64
CA HIS A 103 -7.55 23.48 -0.98
C HIS A 103 -8.75 22.85 -1.72
N PHE A 104 -8.47 22.02 -2.73
CA PHE A 104 -9.53 21.33 -3.47
C PHE A 104 -10.35 20.39 -2.59
N MET A 105 -9.68 19.54 -1.80
CA MET A 105 -10.33 18.60 -0.88
C MET A 105 -11.14 19.32 0.19
N HIS A 106 -10.61 20.38 0.79
CA HIS A 106 -11.34 21.16 1.79
C HIS A 106 -12.68 21.68 1.24
N CYS A 107 -12.68 22.20 0.01
CA CYS A 107 -13.90 22.65 -0.65
C CYS A 107 -14.89 21.49 -0.93
N ALA A 108 -14.40 20.35 -1.40
CA ALA A 108 -15.25 19.19 -1.66
C ALA A 108 -15.85 18.60 -0.36
N ASP A 109 -15.05 18.54 0.70
CA ASP A 109 -15.43 17.99 2.00
C ASP A 109 -16.50 18.84 2.71
N GLU A 110 -16.46 20.16 2.57
CA GLU A 110 -17.52 21.05 3.08
C GLU A 110 -18.90 20.69 2.52
N CYS A 111 -18.96 20.23 1.26
CA CYS A 111 -20.17 19.72 0.63
C CYS A 111 -20.47 18.26 1.00
N ALA A 112 -19.46 17.40 0.99
CA ALA A 112 -19.63 15.95 1.07
C ALA A 112 -19.91 15.46 2.50
N ALA A 113 -19.23 16.01 3.51
CA ALA A 113 -19.34 15.56 4.89
C ALA A 113 -20.79 15.43 5.39
N PRO A 114 -21.66 16.46 5.31
CA PRO A 114 -23.04 16.34 5.80
C PRO A 114 -23.87 15.31 5.01
N LYS A 115 -23.58 15.10 3.71
CA LYS A 115 -24.30 14.13 2.86
C LYS A 115 -23.90 12.70 3.21
N ILE A 116 -22.60 12.45 3.41
CA ILE A 116 -22.07 11.12 3.76
C ILE A 116 -22.61 10.68 5.13
N PHE A 117 -22.60 11.57 6.13
CA PHE A 117 -23.14 11.23 7.45
C PHE A 117 -24.66 11.06 7.47
N ALA A 118 -25.38 11.56 6.46
CA ALA A 118 -26.81 11.33 6.30
C ALA A 118 -27.12 9.96 5.66
N THR A 119 -26.18 9.37 4.90
CA THR A 119 -26.34 8.04 4.28
C THR A 119 -25.82 6.91 5.16
N THR A 120 -24.91 7.21 6.09
CA THR A 120 -24.39 6.26 7.08
C THR A 120 -25.44 6.02 8.18
N LYS A 121 -25.83 4.76 8.42
CA LYS A 121 -26.76 4.35 9.50
C LYS A 121 -26.03 3.78 10.71
#